data_AF-A0A7L4RQM2-F1
#
_entry.id   AF-A0A7L4RQM2-F1
#
_cell.length_a   1.000
_cell.length_b   1.000
_cell.length_c   1.000
_cell.angle_alpha   90.00
_cell.angle_beta   90.00
_cell.angle_gamma   90.00
#
_symmetry.space_group_name_H-M   'P 1'
#
loop_
_entity.id
_entity.type
_entity.pdbx_description
1 polymer ?
#
loop_
_entity_poly.entity_id
_entity_poly.type
_entity_poly.pdbx_seq_one_letter_code
_entity_poly.pdbx_strand_id
1 'polypeptide(L)'
;MVDRRSIQISVLAHASILIGFFFRYSFIFPLLIWKTLKHSKYSERQARQATYYQVFVLLILLVIQFGAEFLMLLQPLSDGRVPKVDDVLVNVVELAVYAILTIYALYGAYRCSRGADFDYLIIGSL
;
A
#
# COMPACT_ATOMS: atom_id res chain seq x y z
N MET A 1 -28.57 -2.49 -3.83
CA MET A 1 -27.84 -2.46 -2.54
C MET A 1 -26.71 -3.48 -2.61
N VAL A 2 -25.52 -3.14 -2.13
CA VAL A 2 -24.40 -4.08 -2.03
C VAL A 2 -24.69 -5.09 -0.92
N ASP A 3 -24.48 -6.38 -1.18
CA ASP A 3 -24.70 -7.41 -0.18
C ASP A 3 -23.63 -7.39 0.92
N ARG A 4 -23.98 -7.86 2.12
CA ARG A 4 -23.08 -7.84 3.29
C ARG A 4 -21.76 -8.59 3.04
N ARG A 5 -21.79 -9.68 2.27
CA ARG A 5 -20.61 -10.50 2.00
C ARG A 5 -19.63 -9.73 1.11
N SER A 6 -20.13 -9.07 0.06
CA SER A 6 -19.32 -8.18 -0.77
C SER A 6 -18.67 -7.05 0.03
N ILE A 7 -19.39 -6.45 0.98
CA ILE A 7 -18.84 -5.43 1.90
C ILE A 7 -17.68 -6.02 2.72
N GLN A 8 -17.89 -7.17 3.35
CA GLN A 8 -16.86 -7.81 4.19
C GLN A 8 -15.60 -8.13 3.39
N ILE A 9 -15.74 -8.65 2.17
CA ILE A 9 -14.61 -8.95 1.27
C ILE A 9 -13.85 -7.67 0.92
N SER A 10 -14.55 -6.58 0.57
CA SER A 10 -13.92 -5.31 0.26
C SER A 10 -13.16 -4.72 1.45
N VAL A 11 -13.78 -4.71 2.64
CA VAL A 11 -13.14 -4.25 3.88
C VAL A 11 -11.88 -5.06 4.17
N LEU A 12 -11.96 -6.38 4.07
CA LEU A 12 -10.84 -7.28 4.29
C LEU A 12 -9.69 -7.02 3.30
N ALA A 13 -10.01 -6.79 2.03
CA ALA A 13 -9.01 -6.49 1.00
C ALA A 13 -8.22 -5.22 1.34
N HIS A 14 -8.87 -4.13 1.74
CA HIS A 14 -8.15 -2.90 2.13
C HIS A 14 -7.42 -3.06 3.47
N ALA A 15 -8.06 -3.68 4.47
CA ALA A 15 -7.47 -3.87 5.80
C ALA A 15 -6.25 -4.80 5.79
N SER A 16 -6.11 -5.66 4.77
CA SER A 16 -4.95 -6.53 4.61
C SER A 16 -3.62 -5.79 4.49
N ILE A 17 -3.64 -4.47 4.24
CA ILE A 17 -2.42 -3.64 4.28
C ILE A 17 -1.73 -3.72 5.65
N LEU A 18 -2.48 -3.92 6.73
CA LEU A 18 -1.95 -4.08 8.08
C LEU A 18 -1.05 -5.31 8.23
N ILE A 19 -1.22 -6.30 7.35
CA ILE A 19 -0.34 -7.48 7.32
C ILE A 19 1.08 -7.07 6.89
N GLY A 20 1.21 -5.94 6.17
CA GLY A 20 2.50 -5.39 5.74
C GLY A 20 3.42 -4.96 6.87
N PHE A 21 2.88 -4.66 8.07
CA PHE A 21 3.72 -4.44 9.26
C PHE A 21 4.54 -5.65 9.66
N PHE A 22 4.07 -6.86 9.31
CA PHE A 22 4.71 -8.12 9.66
C PHE A 22 5.32 -8.82 8.43
N PHE A 23 4.81 -8.55 7.23
CA PHE A 23 5.21 -9.23 6.00
C PHE A 23 5.41 -8.26 4.84
N ARG A 24 6.65 -8.17 4.33
CA ARG A 24 7.04 -7.27 3.23
C ARG A 24 6.21 -7.43 1.94
N TYR A 25 5.66 -8.63 1.68
CA TYR A 25 4.86 -8.94 0.50
C TYR A 25 3.34 -8.93 0.78
N SER A 26 2.85 -7.91 1.51
CA SER A 26 1.43 -7.85 1.92
C SER A 26 0.44 -7.80 0.76
N PHE A 27 0.85 -7.34 -0.42
CA PHE A 27 0.02 -7.28 -1.63
C PHE A 27 -0.50 -8.67 -2.07
N ILE A 28 0.11 -9.76 -1.60
CA ILE A 28 -0.36 -11.13 -1.84
C ILE A 28 -1.76 -11.34 -1.26
N PHE A 29 -2.06 -10.76 -0.09
CA PHE A 29 -3.35 -10.94 0.57
C PHE A 29 -4.53 -10.34 -0.20
N PRO A 30 -4.54 -9.04 -0.58
CA PRO A 30 -5.63 -8.51 -1.39
C PRO A 30 -5.68 -9.18 -2.78
N LEU A 31 -4.54 -9.62 -3.33
CA LEU A 31 -4.51 -10.37 -4.59
C LEU A 31 -5.20 -11.74 -4.45
N LEU A 32 -4.92 -12.48 -3.38
CA LEU A 32 -5.59 -13.74 -3.09
C LEU A 32 -7.09 -13.51 -2.90
N ILE A 33 -7.48 -12.47 -2.16
CA ILE A 33 -8.88 -12.10 -1.98
C ILE A 33 -9.53 -11.79 -3.34
N TRP A 34 -8.86 -11.00 -4.19
CA TRP A 34 -9.33 -10.69 -5.53
C TRP A 34 -9.47 -11.95 -6.38
N LYS A 35 -8.54 -12.92 -6.31
CA LYS A 35 -8.59 -14.15 -7.13
C LYS A 35 -9.58 -15.20 -6.61
N THR A 36 -9.80 -15.27 -5.30
CA THR A 36 -10.52 -16.40 -4.66
C THR A 36 -11.90 -16.03 -4.11
N LEU A 37 -12.10 -14.79 -3.65
CA LEU A 37 -13.32 -14.37 -2.94
C LEU A 37 -14.18 -13.43 -3.79
N LYS A 38 -14.25 -13.63 -5.10
CA LYS A 38 -15.11 -12.84 -5.99
C LYS A 38 -16.58 -13.16 -5.75
N HIS A 39 -17.33 -12.23 -5.18
CA HIS A 39 -18.77 -12.40 -4.92
C HIS A 39 -19.64 -11.48 -5.77
N SER A 40 -19.16 -10.27 -6.06
CA SER A 40 -19.83 -9.31 -6.93
C SER A 40 -18.82 -8.45 -7.69
N LYS A 41 -19.31 -7.71 -8.71
CA LYS A 41 -18.49 -6.70 -9.42
C LYS A 41 -17.94 -5.63 -8.46
N TYR A 42 -18.70 -5.29 -7.41
CA TYR A 42 -18.26 -4.36 -6.38
C TYR A 42 -17.06 -4.92 -5.60
N SER A 43 -17.18 -6.14 -5.05
CA SER A 43 -16.10 -6.74 -4.26
C SER A 43 -14.87 -7.04 -5.11
N GLU A 44 -15.06 -7.41 -6.38
CA GLU A 44 -13.97 -7.61 -7.33
C GLU A 44 -13.21 -6.30 -7.60
N ARG A 45 -13.92 -5.19 -7.85
CA ARG A 45 -13.30 -3.88 -8.08
C ARG A 45 -12.52 -3.42 -6.85
N GLN A 46 -13.12 -3.47 -5.67
CA GLN A 46 -12.48 -3.02 -4.43
C GLN A 46 -11.25 -3.88 -4.07
N ALA A 47 -11.33 -5.20 -4.25
CA ALA A 47 -10.17 -6.08 -4.04
C ALA A 47 -9.04 -5.79 -5.04
N ARG A 48 -9.37 -5.57 -6.32
CA ARG A 48 -8.41 -5.17 -7.35
C ARG A 48 -7.73 -3.84 -7.00
N GLN A 49 -8.49 -2.84 -6.57
CA GLN A 49 -7.94 -1.55 -6.12
C GLN A 49 -7.01 -1.70 -4.94
N ALA A 50 -7.38 -2.48 -3.92
CA ALA A 50 -6.52 -2.76 -2.79
C ALA A 50 -5.22 -3.46 -3.22
N THR A 51 -5.25 -4.38 -4.19
CA THR A 51 -4.06 -5.01 -4.75
C THR A 51 -3.13 -3.98 -5.41
N TYR A 52 -3.65 -3.20 -6.36
CA TYR A 52 -2.83 -2.19 -7.05
C TYR A 52 -2.27 -1.16 -6.08
N TYR A 53 -3.05 -0.79 -5.05
CA TYR A 53 -2.59 0.11 -4.01
C TYR A 53 -1.42 -0.47 -3.24
N GLN A 54 -1.52 -1.71 -2.75
CA GLN A 54 -0.42 -2.31 -2.01
C GLN A 54 0.82 -2.57 -2.88
N VAL A 55 0.65 -2.86 -4.18
CA VAL A 55 1.78 -2.90 -5.12
C VAL A 55 2.42 -1.53 -5.27
N PHE A 56 1.62 -0.47 -5.39
CA PHE A 56 2.12 0.90 -5.48
C PHE A 56 2.86 1.32 -4.21
N VAL A 57 2.33 0.98 -3.03
CA VAL A 57 3.00 1.19 -1.74
C VAL A 57 4.35 0.49 -1.72
N LEU A 58 4.41 -0.78 -2.14
CA LEU A 58 5.66 -1.53 -2.23
C LEU A 58 6.67 -0.84 -3.15
N LEU A 59 6.24 -0.36 -4.32
CA LEU A 59 7.12 0.35 -5.26
C LEU A 59 7.67 1.65 -4.67
N ILE A 60 6.86 2.42 -3.94
CA ILE A 60 7.34 3.63 -3.25
C ILE A 60 8.43 3.26 -2.25
N LEU A 61 8.18 2.28 -1.39
CA LEU A 61 9.15 1.86 -0.37
C LEU A 61 10.44 1.36 -1.02
N LEU A 62 10.32 0.61 -2.11
CA LEU A 62 11.45 0.11 -2.88
C LEU A 62 12.30 1.25 -3.46
N VAL A 63 11.67 2.29 -3.99
CA VAL A 63 12.36 3.48 -4.51
C VAL A 63 13.05 4.26 -3.39
N ILE A 64 12.43 4.38 -2.22
CA ILE A 64 13.05 5.04 -1.05
C ILE A 64 14.30 4.27 -0.63
N GLN A 65 14.19 2.95 -0.45
CA GLN A 65 15.31 2.10 -0.04
C GLN A 65 16.46 2.14 -1.05
N PHE A 66 16.21 1.84 -2.33
CA PHE A 66 17.27 1.84 -3.33
C PHE A 66 17.84 3.24 -3.59
N GLY A 67 17.00 4.27 -3.53
CA GLY A 67 17.47 5.66 -3.65
C GLY A 67 18.43 6.02 -2.53
N ALA A 68 18.11 5.62 -1.29
CA ALA A 68 18.99 5.81 -0.14
C ALA A 68 20.29 5.02 -0.26
N GLU A 69 20.23 3.73 -0.60
CA GLU A 69 21.40 2.88 -0.80
C GLU A 69 22.32 3.42 -1.90
N PHE A 70 21.74 3.90 -3.01
CA PHE A 70 22.48 4.51 -4.10
C PHE A 70 23.20 5.79 -3.64
N LEU A 71 22.53 6.65 -2.86
CA LEU A 71 23.16 7.85 -2.32
C LEU A 71 24.28 7.52 -1.34
N MET A 72 24.09 6.53 -0.45
CA MET A 72 25.12 6.06 0.47
C MET A 72 26.34 5.52 -0.27
N LEU A 73 26.14 4.79 -1.36
CA LEU A 73 27.23 4.29 -2.20
C LEU A 73 28.04 5.42 -2.85
N LEU A 74 27.38 6.54 -3.20
CA LEU A 74 28.03 7.69 -3.81
C LEU A 74 28.70 8.64 -2.81
N GLN A 75 28.36 8.59 -1.53
CA GLN A 75 28.89 9.50 -0.52
C GLN A 75 30.44 9.55 -0.49
N PRO A 76 31.18 8.43 -0.49
CA PRO A 76 32.65 8.44 -0.46
C PRO A 76 33.28 9.10 -1.69
N LEU A 77 32.55 9.15 -2.80
CA LEU A 77 33.03 9.68 -4.09
C LEU A 77 32.66 11.15 -4.31
N SER A 78 31.92 11.75 -3.38
CA SER A 78 31.23 13.02 -3.63
C SER A 78 31.99 14.28 -3.24
N ASP A 79 33.17 14.17 -2.61
CA ASP A 79 33.89 15.30 -2.00
C ASP A 79 32.97 16.22 -1.16
N GLY A 80 31.95 15.65 -0.51
CA GLY A 80 30.95 16.38 0.29
C GLY A 80 29.80 17.02 -0.49
N ARG A 81 29.68 16.78 -1.80
CA ARG A 81 28.59 17.30 -2.64
C ARG A 81 27.28 16.52 -2.52
N VAL A 82 27.34 15.25 -2.12
CA VAL A 82 26.16 14.41 -1.90
C VAL A 82 25.74 14.53 -0.43
N PRO A 83 24.44 14.77 -0.13
CA PRO A 83 23.95 14.81 1.23
C PRO A 83 24.28 13.53 2.01
N LYS A 84 24.60 13.68 3.29
CA LYS A 84 24.70 12.52 4.19
C LYS A 84 23.31 11.93 4.40
N VAL A 85 23.19 10.67 4.05
CA VAL A 85 22.05 9.80 4.31
C VAL A 85 22.55 8.76 5.30
N ASP A 86 21.89 8.66 6.45
CA ASP A 86 22.10 7.61 7.44
C ASP A 86 20.88 6.68 7.49
N ASP A 87 21.11 5.44 7.95
CA ASP A 87 20.07 4.40 8.00
C ASP A 87 18.88 4.81 8.89
N VAL A 88 19.11 5.62 9.93
CA VAL A 88 18.04 6.03 10.86
C VAL A 88 17.06 6.94 10.14
N LEU A 89 17.56 7.93 9.38
CA LEU A 89 16.73 8.84 8.60
C LEU A 89 15.90 8.08 7.56
N VAL A 90 16.50 7.12 6.86
CA VAL A 90 15.79 6.29 5.86
C VAL A 90 14.64 5.54 6.52
N ASN A 91 14.90 4.84 7.62
CA ASN A 91 13.87 4.10 8.35
C ASN A 91 12.73 5.00 8.86
N VAL A 92 13.04 6.22 9.32
CA VAL A 92 12.02 7.20 9.75
C VAL A 92 11.16 7.65 8.57
N VAL A 93 11.77 7.94 7.43
CA VAL A 93 11.04 8.34 6.21
C VAL A 93 10.16 7.20 5.71
N GLU A 94 10.69 5.97 5.62
CA GLU A 94 9.93 4.79 5.24
C GLU A 94 8.73 4.55 6.16
N LEU A 95 8.94 4.62 7.48
CA LEU A 95 7.87 4.44 8.46
C LEU A 95 6.79 5.51 8.31
N ALA A 96 7.18 6.78 8.15
CA ALA A 96 6.23 7.88 7.99
C ALA A 96 5.40 7.71 6.70
N VAL A 97 6.04 7.38 5.58
CA VAL A 97 5.38 7.13 4.30
C VAL A 97 4.43 5.93 4.41
N TYR A 98 4.90 4.82 4.99
CA TYR A 98 4.09 3.63 5.17
C TYR A 98 2.88 3.86 6.09
N ALA A 99 3.03 4.64 7.16
CA ALA A 99 1.94 5.00 8.06
C ALA A 99 0.86 5.82 7.35
N ILE A 100 1.25 6.84 6.57
CA ILE A 100 0.32 7.67 5.78
C ILE A 100 -0.46 6.80 4.79
N LEU A 101 0.26 5.93 4.05
CA LEU A 101 -0.36 5.06 3.05
C LEU A 101 -1.28 4.01 3.70
N THR A 102 -0.92 3.51 4.87
CA THR A 102 -1.77 2.61 5.66
C THR A 102 -3.06 3.29 6.07
N ILE A 103 -2.98 4.50 6.64
CA ILE A 103 -4.16 5.27 7.03
C ILE A 103 -5.10 5.47 5.84
N TYR A 104 -4.55 5.76 4.65
CA TYR A 104 -5.36 5.95 3.46
C TYR A 104 -6.07 4.67 2.99
N ALA A 105 -5.42 3.50 3.09
CA ALA A 105 -6.09 2.23 2.85
C ALA A 105 -7.15 1.89 3.90
N LEU A 106 -6.90 2.19 5.19
CA LEU A 106 -7.89 2.03 6.25
C LEU A 106 -9.10 2.94 6.06
N TYR A 107 -8.89 4.15 5.52
CA TYR A 107 -9.99 5.01 5.12
C TYR A 107 -10.82 4.35 3.99
N GLY A 108 -10.19 3.71 3.01
CA GLY A 108 -10.88 2.89 2.01
C GLY A 108 -11.69 1.75 2.63
N ALA A 109 -11.10 1.02 3.59
CA ALA A 109 -11.80 -0.02 4.35
C ALA A 109 -13.03 0.54 5.09
N TYR A 110 -12.90 1.70 5.74
CA TYR A 110 -14.00 2.38 6.42
C TYR A 110 -15.10 2.82 5.44
N ARG A 111 -14.75 3.31 4.25
CA ARG A 111 -15.74 3.67 3.22
C ARG A 111 -16.51 2.45 2.73
N CYS A 112 -15.80 1.35 2.45
CA CYS A 112 -16.40 0.08 2.04
C CYS A 112 -17.31 -0.51 3.12
N SER A 113 -16.97 -0.37 4.41
CA SER A 113 -17.81 -0.88 5.51
C SER A 113 -19.18 -0.20 5.59
N ARG A 114 -19.29 1.04 5.07
CA ARG A 114 -20.54 1.78 4.93
C ARG A 114 -21.29 1.49 3.62
N GLY A 115 -20.79 0.56 2.82
CA GLY A 115 -21.33 0.24 1.49
C GLY A 115 -21.07 1.31 0.44
N ALA A 116 -20.19 2.28 0.72
CA ALA A 116 -19.78 3.27 -0.27
C ALA A 116 -18.71 2.69 -1.19
N ASP A 117 -18.68 3.17 -2.43
CA ASP A 117 -17.52 3.00 -3.29
C ASP A 117 -16.35 3.83 -2.76
N PHE A 118 -15.16 3.29 -3.00
CA PHE A 118 -13.90 3.95 -2.76
C PHE A 118 -13.03 3.86 -4.01
N ASP A 119 -12.33 4.95 -4.29
CA ASP A 119 -11.38 5.10 -5.38
C ASP A 119 -10.10 5.73 -4.82
N TYR A 120 -8.98 5.02 -4.96
CA TYR A 120 -7.68 5.58 -4.61
C TYR A 120 -7.33 6.68 -5.62
N LEU A 121 -7.03 7.89 -5.13
CA LEU A 121 -6.69 9.06 -5.97
C LEU A 121 -5.52 8.77 -6.93
N ILE A 122 -4.58 7.95 -6.49
CA ILE A 122 -3.35 7.65 -7.23
C ILE A 122 -3.60 6.61 -8.35
N ILE A 123 -4.63 5.78 -8.21
CA ILE A 123 -4.90 4.62 -9.07
C ILE A 123 -6.17 4.85 -9.92
N GLY A 124 -7.00 5.81 -9.54
CA GLY A 124 -8.24 6.16 -10.23
C GLY A 124 -9.31 5.09 -10.05
N SER A 125 -10.30 5.09 -10.96
CA SER A 125 -11.49 4.25 -10.91
C SER A 125 -11.27 2.81 -11.42
N LEU A 126 -10.06 2.28 -11.26
CA LEU A 126 -9.67 0.96 -11.73
C LEU A 126 -10.56 -0.15 -11.17
#